data_AF-A0A9W8AW68-F1
#
_entry.id   AF-A0A9W8AW68-F1
#
_cell.length_a   1.000
_cell.length_b   1.000
_cell.length_c   1.000
_cell.angle_alpha   90.00
_cell.angle_beta   90.00
_cell.angle_gamma   90.00
#
_symmetry.space_group_name_H-M   'P 1'
#
loop_
_entity.id
_entity.type
_entity.pdbx_description
1 polymer ?
#
loop_
_entity_poly.entity_id
_entity_poly.type
_entity_poly.pdbx_seq_one_letter_code
_entity_poly.pdbx_strand_id
1 'polypeptide(L)'
;MSLLEQLRRKIKDVSDVNLAFKKTRPSFIFSEREAADIDSDTIYNLGHTGFEELVQLDSTLKDFESEFFSPLCKSTDRVQLTKAENDALDKTLGRFLEHLAPHFLISPTSRVLEWLIRRFRIQDFNAEQILLAFIPYYGTSQFMRLCKLIDFKVHNRSIWAFLAPYQHENINMSPKALAEIFKKNRDLLGLVHKSLMRAENAGIRYRTQTNFYLSLLLNLLMATPILNEHQVHMYLPYVFELGMSSSEDLVLVGFMLLSQLMSRTELSSGAFTKVTEVVAHAQCSPEHKIICLMHVFQMATAKQQQQPLSPRVASRLRQLSNLDKLLHQLGEEYSAKPFLHPYV
;
A
#
# COMPACT_ATOMS: atom_id res chain seq x y z
N MET A 1 33.78 43.36 23.65
CA MET A 1 33.03 42.18 24.12
C MET A 1 32.68 42.41 25.58
N SER A 2 31.42 42.66 25.88
CA SER A 2 30.93 42.99 27.23
C SER A 2 30.85 41.75 28.12
N LEU A 3 31.01 41.91 29.44
CA LEU A 3 30.87 40.84 30.43
C LEU A 3 29.51 40.11 30.33
N LEU A 4 28.47 40.85 29.92
CA LEU A 4 27.12 40.32 29.66
C LEU A 4 27.06 39.39 28.44
N GLU A 5 27.86 39.66 27.39
CA GLU A 5 27.96 38.79 26.21
C GLU A 5 28.70 37.50 26.54
N GLN A 6 29.73 37.58 27.39
CA GLN A 6 30.47 36.40 27.89
C GLN A 6 29.61 35.53 28.80
N LEU A 7 28.79 36.13 29.67
CA LEU A 7 27.83 35.40 30.52
C LEU A 7 26.72 34.75 29.69
N ARG A 8 26.16 35.45 28.69
CA ARG A 8 25.16 34.87 27.78
C ARG A 8 25.72 33.70 26.96
N ARG A 9 26.97 33.79 26.49
CA ARG A 9 27.66 32.68 25.81
C ARG A 9 27.87 31.48 26.73
N LYS A 10 28.37 31.70 27.95
CA LYS A 10 28.56 30.61 28.93
C LYS A 10 27.25 29.95 29.33
N ILE A 11 26.17 30.71 29.51
CA ILE A 11 24.85 30.15 29.82
C ILE A 11 24.34 29.31 28.64
N LYS A 12 24.55 29.78 27.40
CA LYS A 12 24.16 29.05 26.19
C LYS A 12 24.97 27.77 25.99
N ASP A 13 26.29 27.83 26.19
CA ASP A 13 27.17 26.66 26.13
C ASP A 13 26.83 25.65 27.22
N VAL A 14 26.53 26.08 28.46
CA VAL A 14 26.12 25.19 29.55
C VAL A 14 24.73 24.60 29.32
N SER A 15 23.79 25.34 28.71
CA SER A 15 22.50 24.77 28.32
C SER A 15 22.64 23.77 27.18
N ASP A 16 23.44 24.06 26.16
CA ASP A 16 23.65 23.17 25.01
C ASP A 16 24.41 21.89 25.43
N VAL A 17 25.35 21.99 26.36
CA VAL A 17 26.02 20.83 26.97
C VAL A 17 25.04 20.00 27.80
N ASN A 18 24.20 20.61 28.65
CA ASN A 18 23.18 19.88 29.41
C ASN A 18 22.07 19.26 28.53
N LEU A 19 21.79 19.84 27.36
CA LEU A 19 20.90 19.25 26.36
C LEU A 19 21.55 18.07 25.62
N ALA A 20 22.86 18.13 25.36
CA ALA A 20 23.61 17.06 24.70
C ALA A 20 23.83 15.80 25.57
N PHE A 21 23.73 15.91 26.90
CA PHE A 21 23.93 14.80 27.84
C PHE A 21 22.64 14.06 28.26
N LYS A 22 21.45 14.51 27.82
CA LYS A 22 20.20 13.77 28.12
C LYS A 22 20.03 12.64 27.11
N LYS A 23 20.01 11.39 27.61
CA LYS A 23 19.67 10.20 26.81
C LYS A 23 18.33 10.46 26.12
N THR A 24 18.27 10.30 24.81
CA THR A 24 17.03 10.27 24.03
C THR A 24 16.77 8.83 23.59
N ARG A 25 15.51 8.48 23.38
CA ARG A 25 15.12 7.18 22.81
C ARG A 25 14.08 7.36 21.72
N PRO A 26 14.21 6.66 20.58
CA PRO A 26 13.16 6.63 19.56
C PRO A 26 11.83 6.14 20.16
N SER A 27 10.75 6.85 19.85
CA SER A 27 9.41 6.54 20.34
C SER A 27 8.36 7.00 19.35
N PHE A 28 7.32 6.18 19.17
CA PHE A 28 6.17 6.44 18.33
C PHE A 28 5.06 7.21 19.08
N ILE A 29 4.92 6.94 20.38
CA ILE A 29 3.87 7.54 21.23
C ILE A 29 4.38 8.75 22.00
N PHE A 30 5.58 8.67 22.57
CA PHE A 30 6.10 9.66 23.51
C PHE A 30 7.10 10.59 22.83
N SER A 31 7.39 11.73 23.46
CA SER A 31 8.56 12.50 23.04
C SER A 31 9.84 11.72 23.33
N GLU A 32 10.91 11.96 22.56
CA GLU A 32 12.18 11.25 22.75
C GLU A 32 12.78 11.40 24.16
N ARG A 33 12.42 12.49 24.86
CA ARG A 33 12.85 12.77 26.23
C ARG A 33 12.04 11.96 27.23
N GLU A 34 10.71 12.00 27.15
CA GLU A 34 9.84 11.19 28.01
C GLU A 34 10.12 9.70 27.82
N ALA A 35 10.31 9.27 26.57
CA ALA A 35 10.63 7.90 26.24
C ALA A 35 11.91 7.42 26.93
N ALA A 36 12.92 8.29 27.11
CA ALA A 36 14.17 7.90 27.74
C ALA A 36 14.01 7.51 29.21
N ASP A 37 13.00 8.08 29.89
CA ASP A 37 12.72 7.86 31.31
C ASP A 37 11.80 6.66 31.55
N ILE A 38 11.12 6.14 30.51
CA ILE A 38 10.24 4.98 30.63
C ILE A 38 11.04 3.67 30.52
N ASP A 39 10.89 2.81 31.53
CA ASP A 39 11.52 1.50 31.61
C ASP A 39 10.93 0.48 30.62
N SER A 40 11.66 -0.60 30.39
CA SER A 40 11.28 -1.59 29.37
C SER A 40 10.08 -2.45 29.77
N ASP A 41 9.83 -2.66 31.06
CA ASP A 41 8.68 -3.43 31.53
C ASP A 41 7.38 -2.64 31.35
N THR A 42 7.42 -1.33 31.59
CA THR A 42 6.29 -0.44 31.31
C THR A 42 5.95 -0.42 29.82
N ILE A 43 6.96 -0.31 28.93
CA ILE A 43 6.73 -0.37 27.48
C ILE A 43 6.19 -1.75 27.05
N TYR A 44 6.71 -2.84 27.62
CA TYR A 44 6.19 -4.17 27.33
C TYR A 44 4.72 -4.29 27.74
N ASN A 45 4.35 -3.91 28.95
CA ASN A 45 2.98 -4.00 29.44
C ASN A 45 2.04 -3.16 28.56
N LEU A 46 2.48 -1.94 28.19
CA LEU A 46 1.75 -1.07 27.27
C LEU A 46 1.49 -1.76 25.92
N GLY A 47 2.53 -2.35 25.32
CA GLY A 47 2.44 -3.07 24.05
C GLY A 47 1.58 -4.33 24.14
N HIS A 48 1.73 -5.11 25.22
CA HIS A 48 0.98 -6.33 25.47
C HIS A 48 -0.52 -6.06 25.60
N THR A 49 -0.91 -5.07 26.41
CA THR A 49 -2.33 -4.69 26.52
C THR A 49 -2.89 -4.17 25.19
N GLY A 50 -2.10 -3.41 24.43
CA GLY A 50 -2.48 -3.01 23.07
C GLY A 50 -2.67 -4.22 22.15
N PHE A 51 -1.81 -5.23 22.25
CA PHE A 51 -1.93 -6.46 21.47
C PHE A 51 -3.17 -7.28 21.86
N GLU A 52 -3.46 -7.44 23.15
CA GLU A 52 -4.67 -8.14 23.63
C GLU A 52 -5.95 -7.48 23.10
N GLU A 53 -6.01 -6.14 23.12
CA GLU A 53 -7.13 -5.38 22.53
C GLU A 53 -7.22 -5.59 21.01
N LEU A 54 -6.09 -5.70 20.29
CA LEU A 54 -6.11 -6.01 18.86
C LEU A 54 -6.57 -7.44 18.58
N VAL A 55 -6.16 -8.43 19.39
CA VAL A 55 -6.59 -9.82 19.23
C VAL A 55 -8.10 -9.97 19.43
N GLN A 56 -8.71 -9.13 20.27
CA GLN A 56 -10.17 -9.07 20.40
C GLN A 56 -10.87 -8.56 19.13
N LEU A 57 -10.22 -7.68 18.36
CA LEU A 57 -10.73 -7.16 17.09
C LEU A 57 -10.44 -8.10 15.92
N ASP A 58 -9.28 -8.76 15.94
CA ASP A 58 -8.77 -9.62 14.89
C ASP A 58 -7.97 -10.79 15.48
N SER A 59 -8.65 -11.94 15.58
CA SER A 59 -8.07 -13.15 16.18
C SER A 59 -6.87 -13.71 15.42
N THR A 60 -6.65 -13.33 14.16
CA THR A 60 -5.49 -13.78 13.37
C THR A 60 -4.17 -13.28 13.94
N LEU A 61 -4.20 -12.18 14.71
CA LEU A 61 -3.02 -11.63 15.37
C LEU A 61 -2.50 -12.52 16.50
N LYS A 62 -3.32 -13.43 17.03
CA LYS A 62 -2.95 -14.30 18.16
C LYS A 62 -1.74 -15.18 17.86
N ASP A 63 -1.54 -15.55 16.60
CA ASP A 63 -0.40 -16.38 16.17
C ASP A 63 0.96 -15.71 16.46
N PHE A 64 0.99 -14.39 16.62
CA PHE A 64 2.19 -13.61 16.90
C PHE A 64 2.48 -13.39 18.39
N GLU A 65 1.59 -13.84 19.28
CA GLU A 65 1.72 -13.64 20.73
C GLU A 65 3.02 -14.25 21.28
N SER A 66 3.27 -15.51 20.94
CA SER A 66 4.47 -16.23 21.40
C SER A 66 5.78 -15.64 20.86
N GLU A 67 5.73 -15.01 19.69
CA GLU A 67 6.89 -14.47 18.97
C GLU A 67 7.33 -13.10 19.50
N PHE A 68 6.38 -12.24 19.86
CA PHE A 68 6.68 -10.84 20.21
C PHE A 68 6.24 -10.42 21.61
N PHE A 69 5.34 -11.16 22.23
CA PHE A 69 4.68 -10.81 23.49
C PHE A 69 4.85 -11.90 24.55
N SER A 70 5.82 -12.81 24.38
CA SER A 70 6.22 -13.69 25.47
C SER A 70 7.15 -12.95 26.46
N PRO A 71 7.21 -13.37 27.74
CA PRO A 71 8.14 -12.79 28.70
C PRO A 71 9.62 -12.88 28.28
N LEU A 72 9.98 -13.87 27.46
CA LEU A 72 11.33 -14.04 26.93
C LEU A 72 11.72 -12.91 25.96
N CYS A 73 10.76 -12.36 25.22
CA CYS A 73 11.00 -11.27 24.29
C CYS A 73 11.52 -10.00 24.98
N LYS A 74 11.29 -9.86 26.30
CA LYS A 74 11.82 -8.75 27.10
C LYS A 74 13.34 -8.71 27.17
N SER A 75 14.03 -9.85 27.06
CA SER A 75 15.49 -9.93 27.14
C SER A 75 16.17 -10.05 25.78
N THR A 76 15.42 -10.27 24.69
CA THR A 76 15.95 -10.50 23.33
C THR A 76 16.71 -9.28 22.79
N ASP A 77 18.04 -9.26 22.86
CA ASP A 77 18.86 -8.22 22.23
C ASP A 77 19.19 -8.64 20.79
N ARG A 78 18.56 -7.95 19.85
CA ARG A 78 18.67 -8.23 18.43
C ARG A 78 20.10 -8.16 17.89
N VAL A 79 20.94 -7.31 18.48
CA VAL A 79 22.35 -7.16 18.06
C VAL A 79 23.19 -8.38 18.46
N GLN A 80 22.73 -9.16 19.44
CA GLN A 80 23.40 -10.37 19.92
C GLN A 80 22.91 -11.64 19.20
N LEU A 81 21.85 -11.54 18.40
CA LEU A 81 21.36 -12.66 17.60
C LEU A 81 22.28 -12.94 16.41
N THR A 82 22.36 -14.21 16.03
CA THR A 82 23.03 -14.62 14.79
C THR A 82 22.32 -14.03 13.57
N LYS A 83 23.00 -14.04 12.41
CA LYS A 83 22.40 -13.58 11.15
C LYS A 83 21.14 -14.37 10.79
N ALA A 84 21.16 -15.69 10.94
CA ALA A 84 20.01 -16.53 10.61
C ALA A 84 18.80 -16.27 11.51
N GLU A 85 19.03 -16.01 12.80
CA GLU A 85 17.96 -15.63 13.75
C GLU A 85 17.39 -14.25 13.42
N ASN A 86 18.26 -13.29 13.07
CA ASN A 86 17.83 -11.98 12.60
C ASN A 86 16.99 -12.07 11.32
N ASP A 87 17.41 -12.86 10.34
CA ASP A 87 16.68 -13.06 9.08
C ASP A 87 15.30 -13.74 9.32
N ALA A 88 15.20 -14.63 10.31
CA ALA A 88 13.93 -15.25 10.71
C ALA A 88 13.01 -14.24 11.42
N LEU A 89 13.58 -13.46 12.35
CA LEU A 89 12.88 -12.38 13.04
C LEU A 89 12.34 -11.34 12.04
N ASP A 90 13.13 -10.96 11.03
CA ASP A 90 12.75 -10.05 9.96
C ASP A 90 11.53 -10.54 9.18
N LYS A 91 11.49 -11.82 8.84
CA LYS A 91 10.36 -12.42 8.12
C LYS A 91 9.10 -12.43 8.99
N THR A 92 9.22 -12.76 10.27
CA THR A 92 8.06 -12.77 11.18
C THR A 92 7.57 -11.35 11.45
N LEU A 93 8.47 -10.38 11.64
CA LEU A 93 8.11 -8.96 11.79
C LEU A 93 7.43 -8.42 10.54
N GLY A 94 7.95 -8.73 9.34
CA GLY A 94 7.32 -8.33 8.09
C GLY A 94 5.87 -8.81 7.98
N ARG A 95 5.62 -10.09 8.29
CA ARG A 95 4.26 -10.66 8.32
C ARG A 95 3.39 -9.97 9.38
N PHE A 96 3.93 -9.72 10.56
CA PHE A 96 3.16 -9.08 11.63
C PHE A 96 2.78 -7.64 11.28
N LEU A 97 3.69 -6.87 10.68
CA LEU A 97 3.42 -5.51 10.21
C LEU A 97 2.32 -5.49 9.13
N GLU A 98 2.30 -6.47 8.23
CA GLU A 98 1.21 -6.63 7.24
C GLU A 98 -0.14 -6.87 7.93
N HIS A 99 -0.20 -7.69 9.01
CA HIS A 99 -1.43 -7.91 9.79
C HIS A 99 -1.83 -6.72 10.67
N LEU A 100 -0.88 -5.87 11.08
CA LEU A 100 -1.16 -4.63 11.80
C LEU A 100 -1.69 -3.52 10.87
N ALA A 101 -1.40 -3.58 9.57
CA ALA A 101 -1.75 -2.53 8.62
C ALA A 101 -3.24 -2.17 8.59
N PRO A 102 -4.21 -3.11 8.55
CA PRO A 102 -5.64 -2.79 8.63
C PRO A 102 -6.02 -1.95 9.86
N HIS A 103 -5.31 -2.18 10.96
CA HIS A 103 -5.56 -1.58 12.28
C HIS A 103 -4.66 -0.37 12.57
N PHE A 104 -3.93 0.16 11.58
CA PHE A 104 -2.86 1.14 11.84
C PHE A 104 -3.30 2.41 12.60
N LEU A 105 -4.52 2.89 12.35
CA LEU A 105 -4.97 4.19 12.86
C LEU A 105 -5.56 4.16 14.27
N ILE A 106 -5.68 2.99 14.90
CA ILE A 106 -6.22 2.86 16.26
C ILE A 106 -5.11 2.87 17.33
N SER A 107 -5.46 3.34 18.53
CA SER A 107 -4.53 3.46 19.66
C SER A 107 -3.83 2.14 20.05
N PRO A 108 -4.50 0.97 20.07
CA PRO A 108 -3.85 -0.32 20.34
C PRO A 108 -2.64 -0.60 19.45
N THR A 109 -2.74 -0.34 18.14
CA THR A 109 -1.63 -0.52 17.19
C THR A 109 -0.46 0.41 17.48
N SER A 110 -0.74 1.64 17.92
CA SER A 110 0.32 2.57 18.33
C SER A 110 1.14 2.01 19.49
N ARG A 111 0.49 1.37 20.47
CA ARG A 111 1.15 0.74 21.63
C ARG A 111 1.98 -0.47 21.23
N VAL A 112 1.47 -1.29 20.31
CA VAL A 112 2.23 -2.40 19.74
C VAL A 112 3.47 -1.90 18.98
N LEU A 113 3.32 -0.90 18.12
CA LEU A 113 4.44 -0.32 17.38
C LEU A 113 5.50 0.27 18.31
N GLU A 114 5.10 0.95 19.39
CA GLU A 114 6.02 1.43 20.42
C GLU A 114 6.88 0.30 20.99
N TRP A 115 6.26 -0.82 21.38
CA TRP A 115 6.98 -1.99 21.86
C TRP A 115 7.96 -2.52 20.81
N LEU A 116 7.53 -2.66 19.55
CA LEU A 116 8.39 -3.19 18.48
C LEU A 116 9.59 -2.28 18.19
N ILE A 117 9.39 -0.96 18.19
CA ILE A 117 10.45 0.04 18.02
C ILE A 117 11.46 -0.04 19.18
N ARG A 118 10.95 -0.16 20.41
CA ARG A 118 11.77 -0.15 21.62
C ARG A 118 12.55 -1.44 21.83
N ARG A 119 11.97 -2.59 21.50
CA ARG A 119 12.59 -3.90 21.72
C ARG A 119 13.37 -4.42 20.51
N PHE A 120 12.76 -4.37 19.33
CA PHE A 120 13.30 -4.98 18.12
C PHE A 120 13.92 -3.99 17.14
N ARG A 121 13.84 -2.67 17.46
CA ARG A 121 14.41 -1.58 16.66
C ARG A 121 13.95 -1.64 15.20
N ILE A 122 12.66 -1.89 14.99
CA ILE A 122 12.09 -2.10 13.65
C ILE A 122 12.32 -0.91 12.71
N GLN A 123 12.44 0.31 13.23
CA GLN A 123 12.76 1.50 12.44
C GLN A 123 14.17 1.45 11.84
N ASP A 124 15.10 0.72 12.45
CA ASP A 124 16.49 0.60 11.98
C ASP A 124 16.66 -0.63 11.08
N PHE A 125 16.05 -1.76 11.45
CA PHE A 125 16.26 -3.06 10.79
C PHE A 125 15.14 -3.47 9.82
N ASN A 126 13.95 -2.87 9.93
CA ASN A 126 12.75 -3.23 9.16
C ASN A 126 12.09 -2.03 8.48
N ALA A 127 12.85 -0.98 8.20
CA ALA A 127 12.33 0.27 7.63
C ALA A 127 11.51 0.02 6.35
N GLU A 128 11.99 -0.85 5.45
CA GLU A 128 11.28 -1.16 4.21
C GLU A 128 9.95 -1.87 4.45
N GLN A 129 9.89 -2.83 5.37
CA GLN A 129 8.65 -3.54 5.72
C GLN A 129 7.64 -2.60 6.38
N ILE A 130 8.08 -1.69 7.25
CA ILE A 130 7.24 -0.64 7.84
C ILE A 130 6.65 0.22 6.74
N LEU A 131 7.50 0.73 5.84
CA LEU A 131 7.07 1.62 4.76
C LEU A 131 6.10 0.91 3.83
N LEU A 132 6.35 -0.34 3.45
CA LEU A 132 5.44 -1.12 2.61
C LEU A 132 4.08 -1.37 3.27
N ALA A 133 4.08 -1.78 4.55
CA ALA A 133 2.84 -2.06 5.27
C ALA A 133 1.97 -0.80 5.44
N PHE A 134 2.60 0.36 5.71
CA PHE A 134 1.88 1.57 6.09
C PHE A 134 1.83 2.67 5.03
N ILE A 135 2.47 2.53 3.86
CA ILE A 135 2.36 3.50 2.76
C ILE A 135 0.92 3.82 2.34
N PRO A 136 -0.09 2.92 2.46
CA PRO A 136 -1.48 3.29 2.20
C PRO A 136 -1.98 4.46 3.06
N TYR A 137 -1.32 4.73 4.19
CA TYR A 137 -1.66 5.77 5.15
C TYR A 137 -0.77 7.02 5.00
N TYR A 138 -0.12 7.22 3.86
CA TYR A 138 0.86 8.30 3.63
C TYR A 138 0.35 9.72 3.95
N GLY A 139 -0.96 9.95 3.89
CA GLY A 139 -1.59 11.24 4.23
C GLY A 139 -1.91 11.43 5.72
N THR A 140 -1.48 10.53 6.61
CA THR A 140 -1.85 10.53 8.03
C THR A 140 -0.70 10.95 8.93
N SER A 141 -1.01 11.59 10.06
CA SER A 141 0.00 11.98 11.06
C SER A 141 0.75 10.79 11.66
N GLN A 142 0.11 9.62 11.74
CA GLN A 142 0.68 8.37 12.23
C GLN A 142 1.78 7.88 11.29
N PHE A 143 1.54 7.89 9.97
CA PHE A 143 2.56 7.55 8.99
C PHE A 143 3.73 8.53 9.04
N MET A 144 3.45 9.83 9.16
CA MET A 144 4.51 10.84 9.28
C MET A 144 5.37 10.64 10.53
N ARG A 145 4.79 10.18 11.65
CA ARG A 145 5.54 9.79 12.84
C ARG A 145 6.46 8.59 12.59
N LEU A 146 6.00 7.56 11.89
CA LEU A 146 6.86 6.44 11.49
C LEU A 146 8.01 6.92 10.59
N CYS A 147 7.72 7.74 9.59
CA CYS A 147 8.75 8.29 8.72
C CYS A 147 9.82 9.04 9.53
N LYS A 148 9.46 9.87 10.51
CA LYS A 148 10.42 10.60 11.36
C LYS A 148 11.37 9.69 12.15
N LEU A 149 10.96 8.46 12.45
CA LEU A 149 11.79 7.48 13.18
C LEU A 149 12.80 6.77 12.29
N ILE A 150 12.61 6.80 10.97
CA ILE A 150 13.47 6.12 10.00
C ILE A 150 14.58 7.07 9.53
N ASP A 151 15.84 6.63 9.63
CA ASP A 151 16.97 7.40 9.13
C ASP A 151 17.20 7.16 7.62
N PHE A 152 16.55 7.97 6.79
CA PHE A 152 16.73 7.88 5.34
C PHE A 152 18.14 8.26 4.85
N LYS A 153 19.01 8.88 5.67
CA LYS A 153 20.38 9.25 5.25
C LYS A 153 21.31 8.06 5.21
N VAL A 154 21.19 7.14 6.18
CA VAL A 154 21.83 5.81 6.12
C VAL A 154 21.33 5.05 4.90
N HIS A 155 20.08 5.30 4.52
CA HIS A 155 19.41 4.73 3.37
C HIS A 155 19.45 5.61 2.11
N ASN A 156 20.48 6.44 1.88
CA ASN A 156 20.54 7.39 0.75
C ASN A 156 20.49 6.77 -0.67
N ARG A 157 20.43 5.43 -0.76
CA ARG A 157 20.19 4.65 -2.00
C ARG A 157 18.85 3.90 -2.00
N SER A 158 18.03 4.12 -0.99
CA SER A 158 16.72 3.50 -0.86
C SER A 158 15.75 4.17 -1.81
N ILE A 159 14.97 3.34 -2.47
CA ILE A 159 13.80 3.73 -3.29
C ILE A 159 12.80 4.59 -2.49
N TRP A 160 12.92 4.64 -1.16
CA TRP A 160 12.08 5.41 -0.23
C TRP A 160 12.65 6.78 0.13
N ALA A 161 13.83 7.16 -0.36
CA ALA A 161 14.48 8.44 -0.02
C ALA A 161 13.62 9.67 -0.36
N PHE A 162 12.64 9.54 -1.26
CA PHE A 162 11.66 10.60 -1.56
C PHE A 162 10.83 11.03 -0.34
N LEU A 163 10.76 10.22 0.72
CA LEU A 163 10.03 10.55 1.95
C LEU A 163 10.82 11.48 2.88
N ALA A 164 12.14 11.62 2.71
CA ALA A 164 12.99 12.41 3.59
C ALA A 164 12.57 13.90 3.71
N PRO A 165 12.24 14.61 2.61
CA PRO A 165 11.76 16.00 2.71
C PRO A 165 10.47 16.14 3.54
N TYR A 166 9.61 15.11 3.50
CA TYR A 166 8.33 15.11 4.21
C TYR A 166 8.48 14.83 5.71
N GLN A 167 9.65 14.38 6.19
CA GLN A 167 9.87 14.19 7.63
C GLN A 167 9.83 15.50 8.42
N HIS A 168 10.25 16.61 7.82
CA HIS A 168 10.46 17.88 8.51
C HIS A 168 9.32 18.87 8.34
N GLU A 169 8.62 18.80 7.22
CA GLU A 169 7.51 19.67 6.91
C GLU A 169 6.19 18.94 7.21
N ASN A 170 5.24 19.56 7.91
CA ASN A 170 3.88 18.99 8.10
C ASN A 170 3.08 19.08 6.78
N ILE A 171 3.67 18.63 5.68
CA ILE A 171 3.09 18.68 4.34
C ILE A 171 2.53 17.30 4.02
N ASN A 172 1.21 17.26 3.84
CA ASN A 172 0.55 16.10 3.29
C ASN A 172 0.86 16.01 1.79
N MET A 173 1.46 14.92 1.37
CA MET A 173 1.71 14.65 -0.05
C MET A 173 0.37 14.51 -0.77
N SER A 174 0.21 15.15 -1.94
CA SER A 174 -1.00 14.96 -2.75
C SER A 174 -0.91 13.64 -3.54
N PRO A 175 -2.05 13.00 -3.89
CA PRO A 175 -2.04 11.80 -4.74
C PRO A 175 -1.30 12.01 -6.07
N LYS A 176 -1.38 13.22 -6.65
CA LYS A 176 -0.67 13.59 -7.87
C LYS A 176 0.84 13.65 -7.66
N ALA A 177 1.30 14.25 -6.56
CA ALA A 177 2.72 14.32 -6.24
C ALA A 177 3.30 12.91 -6.00
N LEU A 178 2.56 12.06 -5.29
CA LEU A 178 2.94 10.65 -5.09
C LEU A 178 3.05 9.91 -6.44
N ALA A 179 2.06 10.09 -7.33
CA ALA A 179 2.09 9.48 -8.65
C ALA A 179 3.32 9.93 -9.48
N GLU A 180 3.68 11.22 -9.45
CA GLU A 180 4.88 11.70 -10.16
C GLU A 180 6.20 11.09 -9.62
N ILE A 181 6.26 10.77 -8.32
CA ILE A 181 7.39 10.04 -7.73
C ILE A 181 7.41 8.60 -8.24
N PHE A 182 6.28 7.90 -8.23
CA PHE A 182 6.16 6.52 -8.70
C PHE A 182 6.41 6.40 -10.21
N LYS A 183 6.02 7.40 -10.99
CA LYS A 183 6.28 7.47 -12.43
C LYS A 183 7.77 7.43 -12.75
N LYS A 184 8.61 8.00 -11.88
CA LYS A 184 10.07 8.01 -12.01
C LYS A 184 10.73 6.75 -11.44
N ASN A 185 10.04 5.99 -10.58
CA ASN A 185 10.59 4.85 -9.85
C ASN A 185 9.75 3.58 -10.08
N ARG A 186 10.08 2.82 -11.14
CA ARG A 186 9.32 1.62 -11.52
C ARG A 186 9.41 0.50 -10.49
N ASP A 187 10.58 0.32 -9.89
CA ASP A 187 10.80 -0.73 -8.89
C ASP A 187 9.91 -0.53 -7.67
N LEU A 188 9.65 0.73 -7.29
CA LEU A 188 8.76 1.08 -6.19
C LEU A 188 7.31 0.67 -6.49
N LEU A 189 6.83 0.92 -7.72
CA LEU A 189 5.48 0.48 -8.12
C LEU A 189 5.37 -1.05 -8.10
N GLY A 190 6.38 -1.75 -8.62
CA GLY A 190 6.42 -3.21 -8.60
C GLY A 190 6.46 -3.78 -7.19
N LEU A 191 7.19 -3.13 -6.28
CA LEU A 191 7.27 -3.52 -4.87
C LEU A 191 5.93 -3.34 -4.14
N VAL A 192 5.28 -2.18 -4.32
CA VAL A 192 3.95 -1.91 -3.74
C VAL A 192 2.90 -2.88 -4.32
N HIS A 193 2.94 -3.17 -5.61
CA HIS A 193 2.05 -4.16 -6.22
C HIS A 193 2.25 -5.55 -5.62
N LYS A 194 3.50 -6.02 -5.51
CA LYS A 194 3.83 -7.31 -4.87
C LYS A 194 3.38 -7.36 -3.41
N SER A 195 3.49 -6.24 -2.69
CA SER A 195 2.99 -6.14 -1.31
C SER A 195 1.47 -6.28 -1.22
N LEU A 196 0.73 -5.64 -2.13
CA LEU A 196 -0.73 -5.77 -2.21
C LEU A 196 -1.14 -7.22 -2.50
N MET A 197 -0.54 -7.84 -3.52
CA MET A 197 -0.88 -9.21 -3.91
C MET A 197 -0.50 -10.23 -2.82
N ARG A 198 0.59 -9.99 -2.09
CA ARG A 198 0.96 -10.82 -0.93
C ARG A 198 -0.06 -10.70 0.20
N ALA A 199 -0.48 -9.49 0.55
CA ALA A 199 -1.52 -9.27 1.56
C ALA A 199 -2.84 -9.95 1.17
N GLU A 200 -3.24 -9.82 -0.10
CA GLU A 200 -4.42 -10.50 -0.66
C GLU A 200 -4.32 -12.03 -0.54
N ASN A 201 -3.17 -12.62 -0.90
CA ASN A 201 -2.93 -14.06 -0.78
C ASN A 201 -2.90 -14.54 0.68
N ALA A 202 -2.52 -13.67 1.62
CA ALA A 202 -2.60 -13.92 3.06
C ALA A 202 -4.01 -13.69 3.63
N GLY A 203 -4.97 -13.25 2.82
CA GLY A 203 -6.33 -12.92 3.26
C GLY A 203 -6.47 -11.58 3.98
N ILE A 204 -5.41 -10.76 4.00
CA ILE A 204 -5.38 -9.46 4.65
C ILE A 204 -5.98 -8.44 3.68
N ARG A 205 -7.24 -8.07 3.90
CA ARG A 205 -8.01 -7.18 3.01
C ARG A 205 -8.57 -6.00 3.77
N TYR A 206 -8.27 -4.79 3.31
CA TYR A 206 -8.80 -3.58 3.89
C TYR A 206 -8.91 -2.45 2.86
N ARG A 207 -10.00 -1.69 2.96
CA ARG A 207 -10.39 -0.68 1.98
C ARG A 207 -9.33 0.39 1.74
N THR A 208 -8.57 0.77 2.78
CA THR A 208 -7.51 1.78 2.65
C THR A 208 -6.42 1.35 1.67
N GLN A 209 -6.01 0.08 1.68
CA GLN A 209 -5.01 -0.45 0.75
C GLN A 209 -5.51 -0.41 -0.69
N THR A 210 -6.73 -0.90 -0.92
CA THR A 210 -7.37 -0.94 -2.24
C THR A 210 -7.55 0.46 -2.80
N ASN A 211 -8.06 1.39 -1.99
CA ASN A 211 -8.25 2.79 -2.39
C ASN A 211 -6.93 3.49 -2.69
N PHE A 212 -5.89 3.25 -1.87
CA PHE A 212 -4.56 3.77 -2.12
C PHE A 212 -4.03 3.29 -3.47
N TYR A 213 -4.10 1.98 -3.73
CA TYR A 213 -3.58 1.38 -4.95
C TYR A 213 -4.34 1.86 -6.22
N LEU A 214 -5.68 1.89 -6.14
CA LEU A 214 -6.53 2.45 -7.19
C LEU A 214 -6.17 3.91 -7.48
N SER A 215 -6.09 4.73 -6.43
CA SER A 215 -5.77 6.17 -6.55
C SER A 215 -4.39 6.37 -7.18
N LEU A 216 -3.39 5.60 -6.74
CA LEU A 216 -2.03 5.68 -7.28
C LEU A 216 -2.00 5.36 -8.79
N LEU A 217 -2.53 4.21 -9.20
CA LEU A 217 -2.51 3.80 -10.59
C LEU A 217 -3.39 4.68 -11.47
N LEU A 218 -4.55 5.13 -10.99
CA LEU A 218 -5.37 6.09 -11.73
C LEU A 218 -4.63 7.41 -11.96
N ASN A 219 -3.97 7.97 -10.95
CA ASN A 219 -3.22 9.22 -11.12
C ASN A 219 -2.03 9.03 -12.08
N LEU A 220 -1.36 7.87 -12.06
CA LEU A 220 -0.30 7.52 -13.01
C LEU A 220 -0.80 7.47 -14.47
N LEU A 221 -1.95 6.83 -14.70
CA LEU A 221 -2.58 6.74 -16.01
C LEU A 221 -3.11 8.10 -16.48
N MET A 222 -3.77 8.86 -15.58
CA MET A 222 -4.34 10.17 -15.91
C MET A 222 -3.28 11.24 -16.17
N ALA A 223 -2.07 11.10 -15.60
CA ALA A 223 -0.95 12.01 -15.86
C ALA A 223 -0.40 11.91 -17.31
N THR A 224 -0.84 10.91 -18.09
CA THR A 224 -0.38 10.69 -19.47
C THR A 224 -1.59 10.61 -20.41
N PRO A 225 -1.90 11.65 -21.20
CA PRO A 225 -3.09 11.68 -22.06
C PRO A 225 -3.16 10.56 -23.11
N ILE A 226 -2.02 10.23 -23.72
CA ILE A 226 -1.89 9.15 -24.70
C ILE A 226 -0.74 8.24 -24.25
N LEU A 227 -1.03 6.95 -24.07
CA LEU A 227 -0.04 5.97 -23.64
C LEU A 227 0.66 5.36 -24.84
N ASN A 228 1.99 5.35 -24.81
CA ASN A 228 2.78 4.62 -25.80
C ASN A 228 2.80 3.11 -25.51
N GLU A 229 3.25 2.31 -26.49
CA GLU A 229 3.28 0.86 -26.39
C GLU A 229 4.06 0.35 -25.16
N HIS A 230 5.18 0.98 -24.83
CA HIS A 230 6.00 0.60 -23.67
C HIS A 230 5.27 0.88 -22.34
N GLN A 231 4.53 1.98 -22.23
CA GLN A 231 3.71 2.28 -21.05
C GLN A 231 2.55 1.30 -20.91
N VAL A 232 1.89 0.93 -22.01
CA VAL A 232 0.86 -0.09 -22.01
C VAL A 232 1.43 -1.42 -21.50
N HIS A 233 2.55 -1.89 -22.07
CA HIS A 233 3.22 -3.12 -21.63
C HIS A 233 3.65 -3.08 -20.16
N MET A 234 3.91 -1.90 -19.60
CA MET A 234 4.24 -1.74 -18.19
C MET A 234 3.02 -1.88 -17.27
N TYR A 235 1.87 -1.30 -17.64
CA TYR A 235 0.69 -1.28 -16.78
C TYR A 235 -0.19 -2.51 -16.94
N LEU A 236 -0.23 -3.10 -18.14
CA LEU A 236 -1.12 -4.21 -18.47
C LEU A 236 -0.96 -5.43 -17.55
N PRO A 237 0.27 -5.85 -17.16
CA PRO A 237 0.44 -6.95 -16.20
C PRO A 237 -0.27 -6.71 -14.87
N TYR A 238 -0.17 -5.50 -14.31
CA TYR A 238 -0.84 -5.15 -13.04
C TYR A 238 -2.38 -5.19 -13.19
N VAL A 239 -2.90 -4.67 -14.31
CA VAL A 239 -4.34 -4.68 -14.59
C VAL A 239 -4.87 -6.11 -14.74
N PHE A 240 -4.11 -6.98 -15.42
CA PHE A 240 -4.49 -8.38 -15.58
C PHE A 240 -4.43 -9.17 -14.29
N GLU A 241 -3.39 -8.97 -13.48
CA GLU A 241 -3.26 -9.63 -12.19
C GLU A 241 -4.41 -9.23 -11.24
N LEU A 242 -4.78 -7.94 -11.21
CA LEU A 242 -5.95 -7.46 -10.48
C LEU A 242 -7.26 -8.06 -11.01
N GLY A 243 -7.48 -8.07 -12.32
CA GLY A 243 -8.69 -8.62 -12.94
C GLY A 243 -8.87 -10.14 -12.76
N MET A 244 -7.80 -10.84 -12.40
CA MET A 244 -7.79 -12.28 -12.09
C MET A 244 -7.77 -12.58 -10.58
N SER A 245 -7.84 -11.55 -9.73
CA SER A 245 -7.86 -11.70 -8.28
C SER A 245 -9.10 -12.45 -7.78
N SER A 246 -8.97 -13.10 -6.61
CA SER A 246 -10.10 -13.68 -5.89
C SER A 246 -10.99 -12.65 -5.20
N SER A 247 -10.47 -11.43 -4.98
CA SER A 247 -11.20 -10.34 -4.36
C SER A 247 -11.96 -9.54 -5.41
N GLU A 248 -13.29 -9.48 -5.27
CA GLU A 248 -14.13 -8.68 -6.17
C GLU A 248 -13.71 -7.21 -6.16
N ASP A 249 -13.33 -6.64 -5.00
CA ASP A 249 -12.84 -5.27 -4.90
C ASP A 249 -11.60 -5.05 -5.80
N LEU A 250 -10.64 -5.98 -5.80
CA LEU A 250 -9.44 -5.88 -6.64
C LEU A 250 -9.76 -6.09 -8.12
N VAL A 251 -10.71 -6.99 -8.44
CA VAL A 251 -11.22 -7.16 -9.80
C VAL A 251 -11.82 -5.85 -10.32
N LEU A 252 -12.62 -5.16 -9.50
CA LEU A 252 -13.21 -3.87 -9.85
C LEU A 252 -12.16 -2.78 -10.02
N VAL A 253 -11.11 -2.75 -9.18
CA VAL A 253 -9.95 -1.87 -9.40
C VAL A 253 -9.31 -2.16 -10.75
N GLY A 254 -9.10 -3.44 -11.09
CA GLY A 254 -8.60 -3.87 -12.40
C GLY A 254 -9.48 -3.36 -13.54
N PHE A 255 -10.81 -3.47 -13.43
CA PHE A 255 -11.77 -3.01 -14.45
C PHE A 255 -11.75 -1.49 -14.62
N MET A 256 -11.68 -0.72 -13.53
CA MET A 256 -11.58 0.74 -13.59
C MET A 256 -10.30 1.18 -14.30
N LEU A 257 -9.16 0.55 -13.96
CA LEU A 257 -7.87 0.84 -14.57
C LEU A 257 -7.83 0.43 -16.05
N LEU A 258 -8.42 -0.72 -16.37
CA LEU A 258 -8.57 -1.18 -17.75
C LEU A 258 -9.37 -0.18 -18.58
N SER A 259 -10.50 0.30 -18.07
CA SER A 259 -11.32 1.32 -18.74
C SER A 259 -10.53 2.60 -19.01
N GLN A 260 -9.69 3.05 -18.06
CA GLN A 260 -8.82 4.20 -18.25
C GLN A 260 -7.67 3.95 -19.24
N LEU A 261 -7.16 2.73 -19.31
CA LEU A 261 -6.13 2.33 -20.27
C LEU A 261 -6.72 2.32 -21.69
N MET A 262 -7.90 1.71 -21.88
CA MET A 262 -8.59 1.65 -23.17
C MET A 262 -8.94 3.01 -23.75
N SER A 263 -9.28 4.00 -22.91
CA SER A 263 -9.54 5.35 -23.42
C SER A 263 -8.28 6.06 -23.91
N ARG A 264 -7.08 5.66 -23.47
CA ARG A 264 -5.80 6.35 -23.74
C ARG A 264 -4.84 5.62 -24.68
N THR A 265 -5.17 4.41 -25.11
CA THR A 265 -4.32 3.64 -26.02
C THR A 265 -5.10 2.90 -27.09
N GLU A 266 -4.41 2.55 -28.17
CA GLU A 266 -4.90 1.65 -29.20
C GLU A 266 -4.27 0.27 -28.95
N LEU A 267 -5.10 -0.75 -28.80
CA LEU A 267 -4.62 -2.10 -28.53
C LEU A 267 -4.45 -2.89 -29.82
N SER A 268 -3.41 -3.71 -29.87
CA SER A 268 -3.31 -4.76 -30.88
C SER A 268 -4.47 -5.76 -30.73
N SER A 269 -4.81 -6.45 -31.82
CA SER A 269 -5.90 -7.45 -31.81
C SER A 269 -5.68 -8.58 -30.79
N GLY A 270 -4.43 -8.99 -30.60
CA GLY A 270 -4.06 -9.96 -29.57
C GLY A 270 -4.30 -9.43 -28.16
N ALA A 271 -3.88 -8.18 -27.87
CA ALA A 271 -4.07 -7.57 -26.56
C ALA A 271 -5.55 -7.36 -26.24
N PHE A 272 -6.36 -6.91 -27.19
CA PHE A 272 -7.80 -6.75 -27.03
C PHE A 272 -8.52 -8.07 -26.75
N THR A 273 -8.16 -9.13 -27.49
CA THR A 273 -8.68 -10.49 -27.24
C THR A 273 -8.35 -10.93 -25.83
N LYS A 274 -7.12 -10.68 -25.37
CA LYS A 274 -6.71 -11.08 -24.02
C LYS A 274 -7.44 -10.29 -22.92
N VAL A 275 -7.60 -8.99 -23.12
CA VAL A 275 -8.38 -8.11 -22.24
C VAL A 275 -9.81 -8.63 -22.06
N THR A 276 -10.50 -8.89 -23.17
CA THR A 276 -11.89 -9.37 -23.13
C THR A 276 -12.01 -10.76 -22.50
N GLU A 277 -11.04 -11.65 -22.71
CA GLU A 277 -10.94 -12.93 -22.01
C GLU A 277 -10.80 -12.74 -20.49
N VAL A 278 -9.92 -11.85 -20.02
CA VAL A 278 -9.73 -11.59 -18.58
C VAL A 278 -11.03 -11.11 -17.95
N VAL A 279 -11.71 -10.13 -18.54
CA VAL A 279 -12.98 -9.59 -18.01
C VAL A 279 -14.06 -10.67 -17.95
N ALA A 280 -14.16 -11.54 -18.97
CA ALA A 280 -15.15 -12.62 -18.99
C ALA A 280 -14.93 -13.67 -17.89
N HIS A 281 -13.66 -13.96 -17.58
CA HIS A 281 -13.26 -14.97 -16.58
C HIS A 281 -13.12 -14.44 -15.16
N ALA A 282 -13.14 -13.12 -14.96
CA ALA A 282 -12.99 -12.49 -13.65
C ALA A 282 -14.01 -13.00 -12.62
N GLN A 283 -13.62 -13.02 -11.34
CA GLN A 283 -14.47 -13.48 -10.24
C GLN A 283 -15.28 -12.30 -9.66
N CYS A 284 -16.26 -11.82 -10.41
CA CYS A 284 -17.14 -10.71 -10.01
C CYS A 284 -18.57 -10.89 -10.56
N SER A 285 -19.48 -10.00 -10.16
CA SER A 285 -20.86 -10.00 -10.63
C SER A 285 -20.98 -9.95 -12.17
N PRO A 286 -22.00 -10.61 -12.77
CA PRO A 286 -22.26 -10.52 -14.21
C PRO A 286 -22.41 -9.08 -14.72
N GLU A 287 -23.03 -8.22 -13.92
CA GLU A 287 -23.25 -6.79 -14.21
C GLU A 287 -21.92 -6.07 -14.43
N HIS A 288 -20.97 -6.22 -13.49
CA HIS A 288 -19.66 -5.58 -13.57
C HIS A 288 -18.86 -6.02 -14.81
N LYS A 289 -18.95 -7.31 -15.17
CA LYS A 289 -18.30 -7.83 -16.39
C LYS A 289 -18.86 -7.17 -17.64
N ILE A 290 -20.18 -7.09 -17.74
CA ILE A 290 -20.85 -6.59 -18.93
C ILE A 290 -20.64 -5.09 -19.08
N ILE A 291 -20.72 -4.32 -17.99
CA ILE A 291 -20.38 -2.89 -18.01
C ILE A 291 -18.94 -2.67 -18.49
N CYS A 292 -17.98 -3.43 -17.96
CA CYS A 292 -16.58 -3.30 -18.37
C CYS A 292 -16.38 -3.66 -19.85
N LEU A 293 -16.95 -4.78 -20.32
CA LEU A 293 -16.89 -5.16 -21.72
C LEU A 293 -17.56 -4.12 -22.64
N MET A 294 -18.74 -3.62 -22.28
CA MET A 294 -19.42 -2.57 -23.04
C MET A 294 -18.54 -1.34 -23.22
N HIS A 295 -17.89 -0.90 -22.14
CA HIS A 295 -16.95 0.22 -22.21
C HIS A 295 -15.72 -0.09 -23.09
N VAL A 296 -15.13 -1.28 -22.96
CA VAL A 296 -13.99 -1.73 -23.81
C VAL A 296 -14.35 -1.70 -25.30
N PHE A 297 -15.52 -2.24 -25.68
CA PHE A 297 -15.99 -2.25 -27.06
C PHE A 297 -16.37 -0.86 -27.57
N GLN A 298 -16.98 -0.02 -26.73
CA GLN A 298 -17.29 1.36 -27.07
C GLN A 298 -16.02 2.15 -27.37
N MET A 299 -14.98 2.02 -26.55
CA MET A 299 -13.69 2.69 -26.76
C MET A 299 -12.97 2.19 -28.02
N ALA A 300 -12.99 0.87 -28.28
CA ALA A 300 -12.42 0.31 -29.50
C ALA A 300 -13.12 0.84 -30.76
N THR A 301 -14.46 0.92 -30.72
CA THR A 301 -15.28 1.45 -31.82
C THR A 301 -15.03 2.94 -32.05
N ALA A 302 -14.93 3.74 -30.98
CA ALA A 302 -14.61 5.17 -31.08
C ALA A 302 -13.25 5.43 -31.76
N LYS A 303 -12.33 4.47 -31.66
CA LYS A 303 -11.00 4.50 -32.31
C LYS A 303 -10.97 3.79 -33.67
N GLN A 304 -12.13 3.48 -34.24
CA GLN A 304 -12.28 2.74 -35.51
C GLN A 304 -11.62 1.35 -35.52
N GLN A 305 -11.36 0.77 -34.33
CA GLN A 305 -10.83 -0.58 -34.16
C GLN A 305 -11.99 -1.56 -33.92
N GLN A 306 -12.79 -1.82 -34.96
CA GLN A 306 -13.81 -2.86 -34.86
C GLN A 306 -13.15 -4.23 -34.79
N GLN A 307 -13.29 -4.91 -33.64
CA GLN A 307 -12.79 -6.26 -33.44
C GLN A 307 -13.93 -7.18 -33.02
N PRO A 308 -14.03 -8.38 -33.60
CA PRO A 308 -15.07 -9.33 -33.24
C PRO A 308 -14.84 -9.86 -31.82
N LEU A 309 -15.94 -10.18 -31.14
CA LEU A 309 -15.89 -10.82 -29.83
C LEU A 309 -15.38 -12.27 -30.01
N SER A 310 -14.42 -12.68 -29.18
CA SER A 310 -13.84 -14.01 -29.33
C SER A 310 -14.88 -15.10 -29.02
N PRO A 311 -14.87 -16.26 -29.71
CA PRO A 311 -15.82 -17.33 -29.47
C PRO A 311 -15.83 -17.81 -28.01
N ARG A 312 -14.68 -17.78 -27.36
CA ARG A 312 -14.53 -18.12 -25.93
C ARG A 312 -15.30 -17.15 -25.04
N VAL A 313 -15.13 -15.84 -25.26
CA VAL A 313 -15.84 -14.81 -24.50
C VAL A 313 -17.34 -14.91 -24.76
N ALA A 314 -17.76 -15.12 -26.01
CA ALA A 314 -19.19 -15.31 -26.36
C ALA A 314 -19.79 -16.51 -25.62
N SER A 315 -19.10 -17.65 -25.63
CA SER A 315 -19.56 -18.87 -24.97
C SER A 315 -19.72 -18.68 -23.46
N ARG A 316 -18.81 -17.92 -22.83
CA ARG A 316 -18.85 -17.65 -21.40
C ARG A 316 -19.97 -16.69 -21.02
N LEU A 317 -20.21 -15.66 -21.84
CA LEU A 317 -21.28 -14.70 -21.59
C LEU A 317 -22.67 -15.35 -21.77
N ARG A 318 -22.82 -16.26 -22.73
CA ARG A 318 -24.06 -17.06 -22.89
C ARG A 318 -24.37 -17.97 -21.69
N GLN A 319 -23.38 -18.31 -20.86
CA GLN A 319 -23.60 -19.07 -19.62
C GLN A 319 -24.12 -18.21 -18.47
N LEU A 320 -24.14 -16.87 -18.62
CA LEU A 320 -24.68 -15.98 -17.60
C LEU A 320 -26.21 -16.06 -17.62
N SER A 321 -26.80 -16.38 -16.48
CA SER A 321 -28.26 -16.32 -16.29
C SER A 321 -28.75 -14.89 -16.49
N ASN A 322 -29.85 -14.71 -17.24
CA ASN A 322 -30.50 -13.42 -17.50
C ASN A 322 -29.68 -12.42 -18.34
N LEU A 323 -28.76 -12.88 -19.19
CA LEU A 323 -27.98 -12.02 -20.09
C LEU A 323 -28.87 -11.04 -20.87
N ASP A 324 -29.97 -11.50 -21.47
CA ASP A 324 -30.84 -10.66 -22.30
C ASP A 324 -31.48 -9.51 -21.50
N LYS A 325 -31.99 -9.81 -20.30
CA LYS A 325 -32.58 -8.79 -19.42
C LYS A 325 -31.55 -7.74 -19.01
N LEU A 326 -30.35 -8.20 -18.68
CA LEU A 326 -29.27 -7.35 -18.21
C LEU A 326 -28.67 -6.50 -19.33
N LEU A 327 -28.59 -7.04 -20.55
CA LEU A 327 -28.26 -6.27 -21.76
C LEU A 327 -29.31 -5.22 -22.09
N HIS A 328 -30.60 -5.53 -21.91
CA HIS A 328 -31.67 -4.56 -22.08
C HIS A 328 -31.59 -3.42 -21.06
N GLN A 329 -31.45 -3.74 -19.77
CA GLN A 329 -31.32 -2.75 -18.69
C GLN A 329 -30.09 -1.85 -18.90
N LEU A 330 -28.93 -2.45 -19.15
CA LEU A 330 -27.70 -1.69 -19.37
C LEU A 330 -27.67 -0.97 -20.72
N GLY A 331 -28.41 -1.45 -21.72
CA GLY A 331 -28.53 -0.79 -23.03
C GLY A 331 -29.39 0.47 -23.02
N GLU A 332 -30.29 0.61 -22.04
CA GLU A 332 -31.05 1.84 -21.80
C GLU A 332 -30.20 2.91 -21.10
N GLU A 333 -29.30 2.50 -20.19
CA GLU A 333 -28.46 3.40 -19.39
C GLU A 333 -27.11 3.72 -20.07
N TYR A 334 -26.57 2.79 -20.86
CA TYR A 334 -25.27 2.90 -21.53
C TYR A 334 -25.39 2.60 -23.04
N SER A 335 -24.58 3.24 -23.88
CA SER A 335 -24.59 3.05 -25.35
C SER A 335 -24.10 1.64 -25.76
N ALA A 336 -24.97 0.63 -25.69
CA ALA A 336 -24.63 -0.79 -25.92
C ALA A 336 -24.46 -1.20 -27.39
N LYS A 337 -24.86 -0.35 -28.36
CA LYS A 337 -24.84 -0.69 -29.80
C LYS A 337 -23.51 -1.29 -30.29
N PRO A 338 -22.32 -0.76 -29.92
CA PRO A 338 -21.04 -1.32 -30.35
C PRO A 338 -20.75 -2.71 -29.76
N PHE A 339 -21.25 -2.99 -28.56
CA PHE A 339 -21.08 -4.28 -27.88
C PHE A 339 -22.07 -5.35 -28.35
N LEU A 340 -23.25 -4.94 -28.84
CA LEU A 340 -24.30 -5.85 -29.32
C LEU A 340 -24.08 -6.30 -30.78
N HIS A 341 -23.31 -5.55 -31.57
CA HIS A 341 -23.03 -5.87 -32.97
C HIS A 341 -22.40 -7.27 -33.21
N PRO A 342 -21.58 -7.84 -32.31
CA PRO A 342 -21.08 -9.21 -32.46
C PRO A 342 -22.10 -10.32 -32.12
N TYR A 343 -23.26 -9.97 -31.54
CA TYR A 343 -24.31 -10.93 -31.13
C TYR A 343 -25.50 -10.99 -32.09
N VAL A 344 -25.64 -9.99 -32.95
CA VAL A 344 -26.59 -9.93 -34.08
C VAL A 344 -25.88 -10.45 -35.32
#